data_AF-A0A7V2LVX0-F1
#
_entry.id   AF-A0A7V2LVX0-F1
#
_cell.length_a   1.000
_cell.length_b   1.000
_cell.length_c   1.000
_cell.angle_alpha   90.00
_cell.angle_beta   90.00
_cell.angle_gamma   90.00
#
_symmetry.space_group_name_H-M   'P 1'
#
loop_
_entity.id
_entity.type
_entity.pdbx_description
1 polymer ?
#
loop_
_entity_poly.entity_id
_entity_poly.type
_entity_poly.pdbx_seq_one_letter_code
_entity_poly.pdbx_strand_id
1 'polypeptide(L)'
;MLLLAQEAEELLAQRKAAHLEDHLEWLAQRLAQADLWVLYCAVLQALAAKFARLPKEPVEECFLAFRHRQMQHLREAERCPHPLPPLEDLL
;
A
#
# COMPACT_ATOMS: atom_id res chain seq x y z
N MET A 1 -18.41 24.09 30.18
CA MET A 1 -17.88 24.12 28.80
C MET A 1 -16.66 23.23 28.61
N LEU A 2 -15.70 23.17 29.54
CA LEU A 2 -14.50 22.30 29.42
C LEU A 2 -14.81 20.79 29.43
N LEU A 3 -15.76 20.32 30.24
CA LEU A 3 -16.11 18.89 30.33
C LEU A 3 -16.69 18.32 29.03
N LEU A 4 -17.62 19.05 28.40
CA LEU A 4 -18.26 18.63 27.13
C LEU A 4 -17.27 18.57 25.96
N ALA A 5 -16.22 19.41 25.97
CA ALA A 5 -15.18 19.37 24.94
C ALA A 5 -14.30 18.13 25.10
N GLN A 6 -13.97 17.76 26.35
CA GLN A 6 -13.19 16.57 26.67
C GLN A 6 -13.93 15.27 26.33
N GLU A 7 -15.22 15.19 26.67
CA GLU A 7 -16.08 14.06 26.32
C GLU A 7 -16.24 13.91 24.79
N ALA A 8 -16.30 15.02 24.06
CA ALA A 8 -16.38 15.00 22.59
C ALA A 8 -15.08 14.52 21.93
N GLU A 9 -13.91 14.89 22.48
CA GLU A 9 -12.61 14.40 22.00
C GLU A 9 -12.44 12.91 22.25
N GLU A 10 -12.83 12.41 23.42
CA GLU A 10 -12.79 10.98 23.73
C GLU A 10 -13.72 10.17 22.81
N LEU A 11 -14.94 10.65 22.57
CA LEU A 11 -15.87 10.00 21.62
C LEU A 11 -15.33 9.99 20.19
N LEU A 12 -14.66 11.06 19.76
CA LEU A 12 -14.00 11.13 18.46
C LEU A 12 -12.82 10.16 18.37
N ALA A 13 -12.02 10.06 19.43
CA ALA A 13 -10.89 9.14 19.50
C ALA A 13 -11.37 7.67 19.46
N GLN A 14 -12.41 7.35 20.23
CA GLN A 14 -13.03 6.02 20.24
C GLN A 14 -13.62 5.65 18.88
N ARG A 15 -14.33 6.58 18.22
CA ARG A 15 -14.86 6.35 16.87
C ARG A 15 -13.76 6.16 15.83
N LYS A 16 -12.67 6.92 15.93
CA LYS A 16 -11.50 6.75 15.05
C LYS A 16 -10.83 5.40 15.28
N ALA A 17 -10.70 4.97 16.53
CA ALA A 17 -10.12 3.68 16.88
C ALA A 17 -10.98 2.52 16.36
N ALA A 18 -12.29 2.56 16.59
CA ALA A 18 -13.23 1.56 16.08
C ALA A 18 -13.22 1.49 14.54
N HIS A 19 -13.27 2.64 13.86
CA HIS A 19 -13.16 2.69 12.40
C HIS A 19 -11.81 2.17 11.89
N LEU A 20 -10.72 2.39 12.64
CA LEU A 20 -9.41 1.84 12.29
C LEU A 20 -9.42 0.31 12.43
N GLU A 21 -9.99 -0.22 13.50
CA GLU A 21 -10.12 -1.68 13.73
C GLU A 21 -10.94 -2.34 12.61
N ASP A 22 -12.12 -1.79 12.29
CA ASP A 22 -12.97 -2.29 11.20
C ASP A 22 -12.22 -2.27 9.85
N HIS A 23 -11.47 -1.21 9.59
CA HIS A 23 -10.68 -1.09 8.36
C HIS A 23 -9.50 -2.09 8.33
N LEU A 24 -8.83 -2.30 9.47
CA LEU A 24 -7.75 -3.27 9.58
C LEU A 24 -8.26 -4.69 9.40
N GLU A 25 -9.42 -5.02 9.97
CA GLU A 25 -10.07 -6.32 9.79
C GLU A 25 -10.49 -6.55 8.33
N TRP A 26 -11.06 -5.53 7.69
CA TRP A 26 -11.39 -5.57 6.27
C TRP A 26 -10.15 -5.81 5.38
N LEU A 27 -9.06 -5.08 5.63
CA LEU A 27 -7.78 -5.29 4.93
C LEU A 27 -7.21 -6.70 5.17
N ALA A 28 -7.29 -7.21 6.40
CA ALA A 28 -6.82 -8.55 6.73
C ALA A 28 -7.61 -9.63 5.97
N GLN A 29 -8.93 -9.47 5.82
CA GLN A 29 -9.76 -10.38 5.03
C GLN A 29 -9.44 -10.32 3.53
N ARG A 30 -9.18 -9.12 2.99
CA ARG A 30 -8.78 -8.92 1.58
C ARG A 30 -7.40 -9.54 1.32
N LEU A 31 -6.43 -9.29 2.20
CA LEU A 31 -5.10 -9.90 2.15
C LEU A 31 -5.14 -11.43 2.21
N ALA A 32 -6.02 -12.01 3.02
CA ALA A 32 -6.18 -13.46 3.12
C ALA A 32 -6.72 -14.11 1.83
N GLN A 33 -7.39 -13.33 0.98
CA GLN A 33 -7.97 -13.78 -0.30
C GLN A 33 -7.09 -13.44 -1.50
N ALA A 34 -6.13 -12.52 -1.33
CA ALA A 34 -5.23 -12.08 -2.38
C ALA A 34 -4.11 -13.10 -2.62
N ASP A 35 -3.74 -13.27 -3.89
CA ASP A 35 -2.49 -13.96 -4.23
C ASP A 35 -1.30 -13.11 -3.76
N LEU A 36 -0.50 -13.64 -2.85
CA LEU A 36 0.64 -12.93 -2.23
C LEU A 36 1.67 -12.47 -3.26
N TRP A 37 1.83 -13.20 -4.36
CA TRP A 37 2.75 -12.85 -5.42
C TRP A 37 2.20 -11.70 -6.27
N VAL A 38 0.91 -11.75 -6.65
CA VAL A 38 0.22 -10.63 -7.33
C VAL A 38 0.31 -9.36 -6.49
N LEU A 39 0.03 -9.47 -5.19
CA LEU A 39 0.09 -8.36 -4.24
C LEU A 39 1.51 -7.79 -4.14
N TYR A 40 2.53 -8.63 -3.98
CA TYR A 40 3.91 -8.20 -3.95
C TYR A 40 4.28 -7.40 -5.22
N CYS A 41 3.90 -7.90 -6.39
CA CYS A 41 4.14 -7.21 -7.65
C CYS A 41 3.38 -5.88 -7.77
N ALA A 42 2.13 -5.80 -7.31
CA ALA A 42 1.34 -4.58 -7.29
C ALA A 42 1.91 -3.52 -6.34
N VAL A 43 2.38 -3.92 -5.15
CA VAL A 43 3.09 -3.04 -4.20
C VAL A 43 4.35 -2.47 -4.82
N LEU A 44 5.15 -3.30 -5.49
CA LEU A 44 6.36 -2.84 -6.19
C LEU A 44 6.03 -1.81 -7.28
N GLN A 45 4.96 -2.04 -8.04
CA GLN A 45 4.51 -1.10 -9.07
C GLN A 45 4.04 0.24 -8.47
N ALA A 46 3.26 0.21 -7.39
CA ALA A 46 2.79 1.41 -6.71
C ALA A 46 3.95 2.23 -6.12
N LEU A 47 4.92 1.57 -5.49
CA LEU A 47 6.13 2.22 -4.98
C LEU A 47 6.93 2.86 -6.11
N ALA A 48 7.19 2.15 -7.20
CA ALA A 48 7.91 2.70 -8.34
C ALA A 48 7.23 3.97 -8.88
N ALA A 49 5.90 3.98 -8.98
CA ALA A 49 5.13 5.14 -9.41
C ALA A 49 5.21 6.32 -8.42
N LYS A 50 5.16 6.06 -7.11
CA LYS A 50 5.25 7.09 -6.07
C LYS A 50 6.63 7.75 -6.06
N PHE A 51 7.68 6.95 -6.12
CA PHE A 51 9.06 7.44 -6.11
C PHE A 51 9.46 8.12 -7.42
N ALA A 52 8.87 7.75 -8.56
CA ALA A 52 9.06 8.49 -9.82
C ALA A 52 8.60 9.96 -9.76
N ARG A 53 7.76 10.31 -8.78
CA ARG A 53 7.23 11.67 -8.56
C ARG A 53 8.04 12.50 -7.56
N LEU A 54 9.01 11.90 -6.85
CA LEU A 54 9.82 12.60 -5.85
C LEU A 54 11.06 13.25 -6.50
N PRO A 55 11.55 14.39 -5.96
CA PRO A 55 12.79 15.01 -6.41
C PRO A 55 13.95 14.04 -6.17
N LYS A 56 14.69 13.76 -7.24
CA LYS A 56 15.62 12.63 -7.29
C LYS A 56 16.94 12.94 -6.58
N GLU A 57 17.19 12.27 -5.47
CA GLU A 57 18.54 12.11 -4.93
C GLU A 57 19.24 10.91 -5.60
N PRO A 58 20.57 10.94 -5.77
CA PRO A 58 21.30 9.90 -6.52
C PRO A 58 21.17 8.48 -5.92
N VAL A 59 20.91 8.37 -4.61
CA VAL A 59 20.68 7.09 -3.94
C VAL A 59 19.29 6.53 -4.25
N GLU A 60 18.29 7.41 -4.36
CA GLU A 60 16.91 7.02 -4.70
C GLU A 60 16.81 6.57 -6.17
N GLU A 61 17.54 7.22 -7.09
CA GLU A 61 17.62 6.78 -8.49
C GLU A 61 18.17 5.37 -8.64
N CYS A 62 19.24 5.03 -7.92
CA CYS A 62 19.84 3.70 -7.93
C CYS A 62 18.87 2.64 -7.38
N PHE A 63 18.16 2.95 -6.29
CA PHE A 63 17.17 2.04 -5.73
C PHE A 63 15.99 1.83 -6.69
N LEU A 64 15.51 2.88 -7.36
CA LEU A 64 14.42 2.81 -8.32
C LEU A 64 14.81 2.04 -9.58
N ALA A 65 16.00 2.29 -10.11
CA ALA A 65 16.53 1.55 -11.25
C ALA A 65 16.68 0.05 -10.94
N PHE A 66 17.19 -0.28 -9.75
CA PHE A 66 17.29 -1.67 -9.28
C PHE A 66 15.90 -2.34 -9.18
N ARG A 67 14.92 -1.65 -8.58
CA ARG A 67 13.54 -2.16 -8.44
C ARG A 67 12.84 -2.33 -9.79
N HIS A 68 12.99 -1.38 -10.70
CA HIS A 68 12.41 -1.46 -12.04
C HIS A 68 13.00 -2.62 -12.85
N ARG A 69 14.32 -2.82 -12.76
CA ARG A 69 15.02 -3.93 -13.40
C ARG A 69 14.55 -5.28 -12.87
N GLN A 70 14.36 -5.42 -11.54
CA GLN A 70 13.79 -6.63 -10.97
C GLN A 70 12.38 -6.90 -11.47
N MET A 71 11.53 -5.87 -11.56
CA MET A 71 10.20 -6.03 -12.14
C MET A 71 10.29 -6.50 -13.59
N GLN A 72 11.10 -5.86 -14.43
CA GLN A 72 11.29 -6.27 -15.83
C GLN A 72 11.74 -7.73 -15.96
N HIS A 73 12.73 -8.16 -15.18
CA HIS A 73 13.17 -9.56 -15.19
C HIS A 73 12.08 -10.54 -14.77
N LEU A 74 11.22 -10.16 -13.80
CA LEU A 74 10.08 -10.99 -13.42
C LEU A 74 8.99 -11.05 -14.49
N ARG A 75 8.83 -10.00 -15.29
CA ARG A 75 7.93 -9.99 -16.46
C ARG A 75 8.46 -10.89 -17.57
N GLU A 76 9.75 -10.76 -17.89
CA GLU A 76 10.43 -11.57 -18.91
C GLU A 76 10.43 -13.06 -18.56
N ALA A 77 10.45 -13.39 -17.27
CA ALA A 77 10.39 -14.76 -16.79
C ALA A 77 8.97 -15.39 -16.82
N GLU A 78 7.95 -14.70 -17.35
CA GLU A 78 6.52 -15.11 -17.31
C GLU A 78 5.99 -15.45 -15.92
N ARG A 79 6.71 -15.05 -14.86
CA ARG A 79 6.35 -15.33 -13.48
C ARG A 79 5.32 -14.34 -12.95
N CYS A 80 5.18 -13.19 -13.59
CA CYS A 80 4.30 -12.12 -13.14
C CYS A 80 2.97 -12.15 -13.92
N PRO A 81 1.81 -12.29 -13.27
CA PRO A 81 0.52 -12.24 -13.94
C PRO A 81 0.29 -10.84 -14.52
N HIS A 82 0.03 -10.77 -15.82
CA HIS A 82 -0.18 -9.52 -16.54
C HIS A 82 -1.56 -9.47 -17.20
N PRO A 83 -2.27 -8.32 -17.09
CA PRO A 83 -1.91 -7.09 -16.37
C PRO A 83 -2.05 -7.22 -14.84
N LEU A 84 -1.15 -6.58 -14.08
CA LEU A 84 -1.30 -6.45 -12.62
C LEU A 84 -2.39 -5.43 -12.33
N PRO A 85 -3.39 -5.75 -11.49
CA PRO A 85 -4.35 -4.76 -11.03
C PRO A 85 -3.66 -3.70 -10.15
N PRO A 86 -4.24 -2.49 -10.06
CA PRO A 86 -3.85 -1.49 -9.06
C PRO A 86 -3.82 -2.09 -7.65
N LEU A 87 -2.93 -1.58 -6.79
CA LEU A 87 -2.88 -2.02 -5.40
C LEU A 87 -4.22 -1.78 -4.67
N GLU A 88 -4.93 -0.72 -5.05
CA GLU A 88 -6.26 -0.34 -4.54
C GLU A 88 -7.36 -1.33 -4.91
N ASP A 89 -7.19 -2.10 -5.99
CA ASP A 89 -8.17 -3.12 -6.39
C ASP A 89 -7.90 -4.47 -5.70
N LEU A 90 -6.71 -4.63 -5.09
CA LEU A 90 -6.29 -5.82 -4.35
C LEU A 90 -6.50 -5.70 -2.84
N LEU A 91 -6.55 -4.47 -2.32
CA LEU A 91 -6.72 -4.14 -0.91
C LEU A 91 -8.08 -3.50 -0.70
#